data_AF-A0A0B0SDS0-F1
#
_entry.id   AF-A0A0B0SDS0-F1
#
_cell.length_a   1.000
_cell.length_b   1.000
_cell.length_c   1.000
_cell.angle_alpha   90.00
_cell.angle_beta   90.00
_cell.angle_gamma   90.00
#
_symmetry.space_group_name_H-M   'P 1'
#
loop_
_entity.id
_entity.type
_entity.pdbx_description
1 polymer ?
#
loop_
_entity_poly.entity_id
_entity_poly.type
_entity_poly.pdbx_seq_one_letter_code
_entity_poly.pdbx_strand_id
1 'polypeptide(L)'
;MRFFVALVLALAACAPRPLPPEARLLGAELLGLELTPEPTLVLGLRVAFQNPNPFPLPLSAFGARLRVGEVVVPLDRNLPPGRREETLTVRLTPSQALATGRALLTQEGVEVALEGSTLGQRLTFFQTRLAFPLEPLRVRRAGVNFFLENPNPLPLRVEGRLVLLGQSLRVEADLPARGEGRLQVVGFRPGLERGAGRLELTLQVPGFLQTTLVLSL
;
A
#
# COMPACT_ATOMS: atom_id res chain seq x y z
N MET A 1 -44.81 36.25 -21.33
CA MET A 1 -43.49 35.60 -21.54
C MET A 1 -42.35 36.16 -20.69
N ARG A 2 -42.23 37.48 -20.44
CA ARG A 2 -41.11 38.06 -19.65
C ARG A 2 -41.07 37.63 -18.17
N PHE A 3 -42.22 37.44 -17.53
CA PHE A 3 -42.31 37.01 -16.12
C PHE A 3 -41.79 35.58 -15.89
N PHE A 4 -41.95 34.69 -16.86
CA PHE A 4 -41.54 33.29 -16.74
C PHE A 4 -40.01 33.15 -16.78
N VAL A 5 -39.34 33.95 -17.61
CA VAL A 5 -37.87 33.98 -17.70
C VAL A 5 -37.24 34.54 -16.42
N ALA A 6 -37.83 35.60 -15.84
CA ALA A 6 -37.36 36.16 -14.57
C ALA A 6 -37.57 35.20 -13.39
N LEU A 7 -38.68 34.45 -13.37
CA LEU A 7 -38.95 33.44 -12.35
C LEU A 7 -37.95 32.26 -12.43
N VAL A 8 -37.63 31.78 -13.65
CA VAL A 8 -36.64 30.72 -13.87
C VAL A 8 -35.24 31.17 -13.46
N LEU A 9 -34.86 32.42 -13.75
CA LEU A 9 -33.58 32.99 -13.30
C LEU A 9 -33.51 33.14 -11.78
N ALA A 10 -34.61 33.53 -11.12
CA ALA A 10 -34.69 33.64 -9.67
C ALA A 10 -34.64 32.26 -8.98
N LEU A 11 -35.26 31.23 -9.56
CA LEU A 11 -35.19 29.85 -9.08
C LEU A 11 -33.79 29.24 -9.25
N ALA A 12 -33.08 29.57 -10.34
CA ALA A 12 -31.70 29.14 -10.55
C ALA A 12 -30.71 29.80 -9.56
N ALA A 13 -31.01 31.00 -9.07
CA ALA A 13 -30.20 31.69 -8.06
C ALA A 13 -30.38 31.13 -6.64
N CYS A 14 -31.48 30.41 -6.37
CA CYS A 14 -31.79 29.79 -5.08
C CYS A 14 -31.48 28.29 -5.02
N ALA A 15 -30.88 27.70 -6.06
CA ALA A 15 -30.40 26.33 -5.97
C ALA A 15 -29.28 26.27 -4.92
N PRO A 16 -29.44 25.52 -3.81
CA PRO A 16 -28.43 25.41 -2.79
C PRO A 16 -27.16 24.83 -3.44
N ARG A 17 -26.11 25.65 -3.49
CA ARG A 17 -24.82 25.20 -4.03
C ARG A 17 -24.30 24.12 -3.09
N PRO A 18 -24.05 22.90 -3.58
CA PRO A 18 -23.52 21.85 -2.72
C PRO A 18 -22.16 22.30 -2.19
N LEU A 19 -22.05 22.32 -0.86
CA LEU A 19 -20.78 22.57 -0.20
C LEU A 19 -19.85 21.38 -0.46
N PRO A 20 -18.55 21.62 -0.70
CA PRO A 20 -17.61 20.52 -0.90
C PRO A 20 -17.56 19.65 0.37
N PRO A 21 -17.51 18.32 0.24
CA PRO A 21 -17.36 17.46 1.39
C PRO A 21 -15.94 17.60 1.96
N GLU A 22 -15.78 17.30 3.24
CA GLU A 22 -14.45 17.17 3.85
C GLU A 22 -14.08 15.69 3.87
N ALA A 23 -12.79 15.38 3.72
CA ALA A 23 -12.30 14.02 3.89
C ALA A 23 -11.00 14.00 4.68
N ARG A 24 -10.87 13.04 5.59
CA ARG A 24 -9.67 12.85 6.40
C ARG A 24 -9.25 11.40 6.35
N LEU A 25 -7.96 11.16 6.08
CA LEU A 25 -7.38 9.84 6.23
C LEU A 25 -7.31 9.48 7.72
N LEU A 26 -7.95 8.38 8.10
CA LEU A 26 -7.92 7.82 9.45
C LEU A 26 -6.77 6.84 9.64
N GLY A 27 -6.43 6.10 8.59
CA GLY A 27 -5.37 5.11 8.61
C GLY A 27 -5.19 4.44 7.26
N ALA A 28 -4.10 3.72 7.11
CA ALA A 28 -3.81 2.97 5.91
C ALA A 28 -3.15 1.64 6.29
N GLU A 29 -3.46 0.60 5.54
CA GLU A 29 -2.92 -0.74 5.78
C GLU A 29 -2.66 -1.46 4.47
N LEU A 30 -1.64 -2.30 4.49
CA LEU A 30 -1.33 -3.19 3.40
C LEU A 30 -2.17 -4.46 3.56
N LEU A 31 -3.15 -4.65 2.67
CA LEU A 31 -4.08 -5.77 2.75
C LEU A 31 -3.44 -7.08 2.29
N GLY A 32 -2.46 -7.01 1.40
CA GLY A 32 -1.66 -8.17 0.99
C GLY A 32 -1.12 -8.06 -0.44
N LEU A 33 -0.67 -9.21 -0.95
CA LEU A 33 -0.20 -9.38 -2.33
C LEU A 33 -0.99 -10.50 -3.00
N GLU A 34 -1.70 -10.17 -4.07
CA GLU A 34 -2.30 -11.18 -4.95
C GLU A 34 -1.28 -11.59 -6.01
N LEU A 35 -1.04 -12.88 -6.22
CA LEU A 35 0.01 -13.36 -7.15
C LEU A 35 -0.53 -13.72 -8.55
N THR A 36 -1.83 -13.95 -8.67
CA THR A 36 -2.50 -14.42 -9.89
C THR A 36 -3.60 -13.43 -10.26
N PRO A 37 -3.72 -12.98 -11.53
CA PRO A 37 -2.93 -13.36 -12.71
C PRO A 37 -1.53 -12.71 -12.79
N GLU A 38 -1.33 -11.58 -12.09
CA GLU A 38 -0.03 -10.92 -11.92
C GLU A 38 0.13 -10.42 -10.49
N PRO A 39 1.36 -10.24 -9.97
CA PRO A 39 1.60 -9.68 -8.64
C PRO A 39 0.89 -8.34 -8.50
N THR A 40 -0.01 -8.21 -7.52
CA THR A 40 -0.80 -6.99 -7.29
C THR A 40 -0.77 -6.66 -5.81
N LEU A 41 -0.18 -5.52 -5.47
CA LEU A 41 -0.15 -5.00 -4.11
C LEU A 41 -1.49 -4.34 -3.80
N VAL A 42 -2.14 -4.75 -2.72
CA VAL A 42 -3.46 -4.25 -2.34
C VAL A 42 -3.34 -3.36 -1.11
N LEU A 43 -3.70 -2.09 -1.27
CA LEU A 43 -3.67 -1.07 -0.22
C LEU A 43 -5.10 -0.73 0.22
N GLY A 44 -5.35 -0.72 1.52
CA GLY A 44 -6.60 -0.25 2.13
C GLY A 44 -6.40 1.11 2.79
N LEU A 45 -7.16 2.12 2.36
CA LEU A 45 -7.15 3.46 2.95
C LEU A 45 -8.46 3.71 3.69
N ARG A 46 -8.41 3.86 5.00
CA ARG A 46 -9.57 4.21 5.81
C ARG A 46 -9.74 5.72 5.81
N VAL A 47 -10.83 6.20 5.21
CA VAL A 47 -11.12 7.63 5.05
C VAL A 47 -12.45 7.96 5.74
N ALA A 48 -12.45 9.00 6.56
CA ALA A 48 -13.67 9.61 7.06
C ALA A 48 -14.10 10.74 6.12
N PHE A 49 -15.30 10.63 5.57
CA PHE A 49 -15.96 11.67 4.81
C PHE A 49 -16.97 12.40 5.69
N GLN A 50 -17.05 13.71 5.54
CA GLN A 50 -18.09 14.55 6.13
C GLN A 50 -18.82 15.25 4.99
N ASN A 51 -20.09 14.90 4.80
CA ASN A 51 -20.98 15.59 3.89
C ASN A 51 -21.80 16.63 4.67
N PRO A 52 -21.51 17.93 4.54
CA PRO A 52 -22.27 18.98 5.21
C PRO A 52 -23.67 19.20 4.58
N ASN A 53 -23.94 18.63 3.41
CA ASN A 53 -25.20 18.84 2.70
C ASN A 53 -26.30 17.93 3.26
N PRO A 54 -27.56 18.39 3.29
CA PRO A 54 -28.70 17.61 3.78
C PRO A 54 -29.17 16.51 2.80
N PHE A 55 -28.45 16.31 1.69
CA PHE A 55 -28.76 15.31 0.66
C PHE A 55 -27.52 14.49 0.27
N PRO A 56 -27.71 13.28 -0.29
CA PRO A 56 -26.61 12.45 -0.77
C PRO A 56 -25.81 13.14 -1.88
N LEU A 57 -24.48 13.06 -1.79
CA LEU A 57 -23.55 13.77 -2.65
C LEU A 57 -22.63 12.80 -3.40
N PRO A 58 -22.71 12.70 -4.73
CA PRO A 58 -21.77 11.90 -5.51
C PRO A 58 -20.41 12.59 -5.58
N LEU A 59 -19.33 11.90 -5.16
CA LEU A 59 -17.96 12.38 -5.25
C LEU A 59 -17.49 12.64 -6.69
N SER A 60 -18.08 11.93 -7.65
CA SER A 60 -17.84 12.15 -9.08
C SER A 60 -18.26 13.55 -9.55
N ALA A 61 -19.23 14.20 -8.89
CA ALA A 61 -19.61 15.59 -9.19
C ALA A 61 -18.50 16.60 -8.84
N PHE A 62 -17.56 16.22 -7.97
CA PHE A 62 -16.37 16.98 -7.63
C PHE A 62 -15.13 16.47 -8.37
N GLY A 63 -15.29 15.59 -9.36
CA GLY A 63 -14.16 14.97 -10.07
C GLY A 63 -13.17 14.31 -9.12
N ALA A 64 -13.65 13.74 -8.00
CA ALA A 64 -12.79 13.23 -6.95
C ALA A 64 -11.92 12.07 -7.46
N ARG A 65 -10.61 12.17 -7.20
CA ARG A 65 -9.61 11.19 -7.61
C ARG A 65 -8.67 10.95 -6.44
N LEU A 66 -8.47 9.68 -6.15
CA LEU A 66 -7.44 9.23 -5.22
C LEU A 66 -6.14 9.02 -6.01
N ARG A 67 -5.12 9.82 -5.71
CA ARG A 67 -3.77 9.67 -6.23
C ARG A 67 -2.90 8.96 -5.19
N VAL A 68 -2.28 7.85 -5.58
CA VAL A 68 -1.28 7.12 -4.82
C VAL A 68 -0.03 7.04 -5.69
N GLY A 69 0.91 7.97 -5.48
CA GLY A 69 2.08 8.11 -6.34
C GLY A 69 1.67 8.33 -7.80
N GLU A 70 1.97 7.35 -8.65
CA GLU A 70 1.70 7.36 -10.09
C GLU A 70 0.27 6.91 -10.44
N VAL A 71 -0.40 6.22 -9.51
CA VAL A 71 -1.74 5.65 -9.75
C VAL A 71 -2.82 6.66 -9.39
N VAL A 72 -3.75 6.88 -10.30
CA VAL A 72 -4.91 7.76 -10.11
C VAL A 72 -6.18 6.93 -10.26
N VAL A 73 -6.96 6.84 -9.20
CA VAL A 73 -8.22 6.09 -9.16
C VAL A 73 -9.39 7.08 -9.06
N PRO A 74 -10.32 7.11 -10.03
CA PRO A 74 -11.53 7.92 -9.90
C PRO A 74 -12.43 7.37 -8.77
N LEU A 75 -13.06 8.27 -8.01
CA LEU A 75 -13.96 7.89 -6.93
C LEU A 75 -15.42 8.19 -7.27
N ASP A 76 -16.12 7.14 -7.67
CA ASP A 76 -17.56 7.15 -7.95
C ASP A 76 -18.36 6.66 -6.74
N ARG A 77 -18.25 7.39 -5.61
CA ARG A 77 -18.99 7.08 -4.38
C ARG A 77 -20.07 8.11 -4.09
N ASN A 78 -21.21 7.65 -3.58
CA ASN A 78 -22.27 8.52 -3.10
C ASN A 78 -22.20 8.66 -1.57
N LEU A 79 -21.95 9.88 -1.09
CA LEU A 79 -21.83 10.21 0.32
C LEU A 79 -23.19 10.57 0.90
N PRO A 80 -23.73 9.81 1.88
CA PRO A 80 -24.93 10.23 2.58
C PRO A 80 -24.67 11.51 3.39
N PRO A 81 -25.73 12.22 3.83
CA PRO A 81 -25.59 13.35 4.74
C PRO A 81 -24.86 12.96 6.03
N GLY A 82 -24.00 13.86 6.54
CA GLY A 82 -23.25 13.64 7.78
C GLY A 82 -21.92 12.91 7.60
N ARG A 83 -21.47 12.25 8.67
CA ARG A 83 -20.18 11.53 8.73
C ARG A 83 -20.32 10.11 8.23
N ARG A 84 -19.38 9.66 7.40
CA ARG A 84 -19.25 8.27 6.95
C ARG A 84 -17.80 7.85 6.91
N GLU A 85 -17.50 6.67 7.43
CA GLU A 85 -16.19 6.04 7.27
C GLU A 85 -16.25 5.00 6.16
N GLU A 86 -15.22 4.98 5.32
CA GLU A 86 -15.12 4.05 4.21
C GLU A 86 -13.67 3.59 4.01
N THR A 87 -13.49 2.34 3.60
CA THR A 87 -12.19 1.81 3.20
C THR A 87 -12.09 1.84 1.68
N LEU A 88 -11.20 2.67 1.15
CA LEU A 88 -10.88 2.74 -0.27
C LEU A 88 -9.75 1.75 -0.57
N THR A 89 -10.02 0.80 -1.46
CA THR A 89 -9.02 -0.18 -1.89
C THR A 89 -8.33 0.28 -3.16
N VAL A 90 -7.00 0.30 -3.14
CA VAL A 90 -6.17 0.61 -4.31
C VAL A 90 -5.35 -0.62 -4.68
N ARG A 91 -5.39 -0.98 -5.96
CA ARG A 91 -4.63 -2.09 -6.53
C ARG A 91 -3.47 -1.52 -7.32
N LEU A 92 -2.26 -1.90 -6.94
CA LEU A 92 -1.04 -1.47 -7.59
C LEU A 92 -0.42 -2.68 -8.27
N THR A 93 -0.23 -2.62 -9.58
CA THR A 93 0.46 -3.66 -10.36
C THR A 93 1.87 -3.18 -10.71
N PRO A 94 2.87 -4.08 -10.85
CA PRO A 94 4.21 -3.71 -11.28
C PRO A 94 4.21 -2.99 -12.64
N SER A 95 3.32 -3.37 -13.54
CA SER A 95 3.21 -2.77 -14.88
C SER A 95 2.84 -1.29 -14.85
N GLN A 96 2.06 -0.86 -13.85
CA GLN A 96 1.55 0.51 -13.76
C GLN A 96 2.21 1.34 -12.66
N ALA A 97 2.73 0.70 -11.61
CA ALA A 97 3.02 1.35 -10.33
C ALA A 97 4.26 0.76 -9.64
N LEU A 98 5.27 0.30 -10.38
CA LEU A 98 6.47 -0.32 -9.79
C LEU A 98 7.20 0.62 -8.84
N ALA A 99 7.45 1.88 -9.25
CA ALA A 99 8.16 2.85 -8.42
C ALA A 99 7.33 3.18 -7.17
N THR A 100 6.03 3.40 -7.35
CA THR A 100 5.06 3.59 -6.27
C THR A 100 5.07 2.41 -5.27
N GLY A 101 4.95 1.18 -5.74
CA GLY A 101 4.97 -0.02 -4.89
C GLY A 101 6.31 -0.22 -4.18
N ARG A 102 7.44 0.07 -4.84
CA ARG A 102 8.78 0.05 -4.21
C ARG A 102 8.91 1.08 -3.10
N ALA A 103 8.54 2.32 -3.38
CA ALA A 103 8.61 3.40 -2.42
C ALA A 103 7.71 3.12 -1.21
N LEU A 104 6.50 2.58 -1.41
CA LEU A 104 5.61 2.14 -0.32
C LEU A 104 6.26 1.10 0.60
N LEU A 105 7.07 0.18 0.06
CA LEU A 105 7.71 -0.90 0.84
C LEU A 105 9.06 -0.50 1.45
N THR A 106 9.43 0.77 1.36
CA THR A 106 10.66 1.33 1.92
C THR A 106 10.35 2.51 2.84
N GLN A 107 11.38 3.05 3.48
CA GLN A 107 11.28 4.27 4.30
C GLN A 107 10.98 5.51 3.46
N GLU A 108 11.16 5.45 2.14
CA GLU A 108 10.85 6.56 1.25
C GLU A 108 9.36 6.89 1.33
N GLY A 109 8.48 5.89 1.23
CA GLY A 109 7.04 6.09 1.20
C GLY A 109 6.55 6.83 -0.05
N VAL A 110 5.24 6.94 -0.18
CA VAL A 110 4.55 7.52 -1.33
C VAL A 110 3.57 8.59 -0.89
N GLU A 111 3.48 9.64 -1.68
CA GLU A 111 2.46 10.65 -1.51
C GLU A 111 1.08 10.10 -1.89
N VAL A 112 0.12 10.24 -0.98
CA VAL A 112 -1.27 9.89 -1.19
C VAL A 112 -2.13 11.13 -1.01
N ALA A 113 -2.91 11.46 -2.03
CA ALA A 113 -3.76 12.62 -2.04
C ALA A 113 -5.15 12.25 -2.53
N LEU A 114 -6.17 12.79 -1.87
CA LEU A 114 -7.52 12.80 -2.39
C LEU A 114 -7.79 14.20 -2.91
N GLU A 115 -7.96 14.29 -4.22
CA GLU A 115 -8.07 15.55 -4.95
C GLU A 115 -9.39 15.60 -5.73
N GLY A 116 -9.83 16.78 -6.11
CA GLY A 116 -11.01 17.00 -6.93
C GLY A 116 -10.96 18.35 -7.62
N SER A 117 -12.05 18.69 -8.30
CA SER A 117 -12.26 19.96 -8.97
C SER A 117 -13.72 20.36 -8.92
N THR A 118 -14.00 21.63 -8.59
CA THR A 118 -15.34 22.21 -8.65
C THR A 118 -15.23 23.62 -9.19
N LEU A 119 -16.08 23.97 -10.17
CA LEU A 119 -16.18 25.33 -10.73
C LEU A 119 -14.81 25.92 -11.14
N GLY A 120 -13.91 25.08 -11.67
CA GLY A 120 -12.56 25.48 -12.09
C GLY A 120 -11.51 25.59 -10.98
N GLN A 121 -11.88 25.36 -9.72
CA GLN A 121 -10.96 25.33 -8.58
C GLN A 121 -10.57 23.89 -8.24
N ARG A 122 -9.27 23.66 -8.01
CA ARG A 122 -8.75 22.38 -7.52
C ARG A 122 -9.05 22.27 -6.03
N LEU A 123 -9.66 21.17 -5.63
CA LEU A 123 -9.85 20.81 -4.23
C LEU A 123 -8.83 19.75 -3.85
N THR A 124 -8.21 19.92 -2.69
CA THR A 124 -7.43 18.87 -2.04
C THR A 124 -8.15 18.55 -0.74
N PHE A 125 -8.76 17.36 -0.67
CA PHE A 125 -9.45 16.91 0.52
C PHE A 125 -8.44 16.54 1.60
N PHE A 126 -7.43 15.76 1.23
CA PHE A 126 -6.25 15.52 2.07
C PHE A 126 -5.03 15.19 1.19
N GLN A 127 -3.85 15.36 1.77
CA GLN A 127 -2.57 15.00 1.19
C GLN A 127 -1.65 14.53 2.32
N THR A 128 -1.06 13.36 2.17
CA THR A 128 -0.18 12.75 3.18
C THR A 128 0.88 11.87 2.51
N ARG A 129 1.80 11.32 3.30
CA ARG A 129 2.80 10.35 2.85
C ARG A 129 2.63 9.05 3.62
N LEU A 130 2.59 7.93 2.90
CA LEU A 130 2.42 6.60 3.47
C LEU A 130 3.64 5.73 3.19
N ALA A 131 4.08 4.97 4.18
CA ALA A 131 5.17 4.01 4.07
C ALA A 131 4.83 2.77 4.90
N PHE A 132 5.16 1.61 4.34
CA PHE A 132 5.00 0.27 4.93
C PHE A 132 6.33 -0.49 4.77
N PRO A 133 7.41 -0.01 5.44
CA PRO A 133 8.70 -0.65 5.33
C PRO A 133 8.62 -2.10 5.83
N LEU A 134 9.32 -3.00 5.14
CA LEU A 134 9.38 -4.40 5.57
C LEU A 134 10.02 -4.51 6.96
N GLU A 135 9.32 -5.19 7.86
CA GLU A 135 9.84 -5.59 9.15
C GLU A 135 10.90 -6.70 8.98
N PRO A 136 11.97 -6.69 9.79
CA PRO A 136 13.03 -7.67 9.69
C PRO A 136 12.52 -9.07 10.03
N LEU A 137 13.02 -10.07 9.30
CA LEU A 137 12.73 -11.48 9.59
C LEU A 137 13.30 -11.87 10.95
N ARG A 138 12.60 -12.76 11.66
CA ARG A 138 13.12 -13.35 12.90
C ARG A 138 13.65 -14.75 12.62
N VAL A 139 14.83 -15.04 13.13
CA VAL A 139 15.45 -16.37 13.00
C VAL A 139 15.18 -17.16 14.27
N ARG A 140 14.63 -18.36 14.11
CA ARG A 140 14.45 -19.32 15.21
C ARG A 140 15.22 -20.59 14.89
N ARG A 141 16.10 -21.00 15.80
CA ARG A 141 16.85 -22.26 15.68
C ARG A 141 16.17 -23.35 16.49
N ALA A 142 15.95 -24.51 15.87
CA ALA A 142 15.48 -25.71 16.55
C ALA A 142 16.38 -26.90 16.16
N GLY A 143 17.34 -27.22 17.04
CA GLY A 143 18.37 -28.22 16.77
C GLY A 143 19.30 -27.80 15.63
N VAL A 144 19.25 -28.56 14.54
CA VAL A 144 20.02 -28.31 13.31
C VAL A 144 19.26 -27.48 12.27
N ASN A 145 17.99 -27.18 12.52
CA ASN A 145 17.13 -26.46 11.58
C ASN A 145 17.05 -24.97 11.92
N PHE A 146 17.05 -24.15 10.88
CA PHE A 146 16.77 -22.73 10.95
C PHE A 146 15.38 -22.45 10.37
N PHE A 147 14.59 -21.69 11.10
CA PHE A 147 13.27 -21.23 10.71
C PHE A 147 13.30 -19.71 10.60
N LEU A 148 12.64 -19.19 9.57
CA LEU A 148 12.45 -17.76 9.35
C LEU A 148 10.98 -17.42 9.56
N GLU A 149 10.71 -16.52 10.50
CA GLU A 149 9.39 -15.94 10.72
C GLU A 149 9.27 -14.63 9.94
N ASN A 150 8.26 -14.55 9.09
CA ASN A 150 7.89 -13.36 8.34
C ASN A 150 6.75 -12.61 9.07
N PRO A 151 7.03 -11.47 9.73
CA PRO A 151 6.00 -10.66 10.37
C PRO A 151 5.14 -9.86 9.37
N ASN A 152 5.58 -9.73 8.12
CA ASN A 152 4.96 -8.85 7.13
C ASN A 152 3.65 -9.44 6.57
N PRO A 153 2.67 -8.61 6.18
CA PRO A 153 1.42 -9.05 5.55
C PRO A 153 1.61 -9.49 4.08
N LEU A 154 2.85 -9.64 3.61
CA LEU A 154 3.18 -10.03 2.25
C LEU A 154 3.97 -11.34 2.25
N PRO A 155 3.76 -12.23 1.27
CA PRO A 155 4.66 -13.35 1.06
C PRO A 155 6.03 -12.85 0.59
N LEU A 156 7.09 -13.53 1.01
CA LEU A 156 8.47 -13.20 0.67
C LEU A 156 9.17 -14.43 0.12
N ARG A 157 9.95 -14.24 -0.95
CA ARG A 157 10.96 -15.22 -1.35
C ARG A 157 12.29 -14.82 -0.74
N VAL A 158 12.99 -15.80 -0.20
CA VAL A 158 14.27 -15.59 0.48
C VAL A 158 15.30 -16.47 -0.18
N GLU A 159 16.38 -15.86 -0.64
CA GLU A 159 17.55 -16.56 -1.17
C GLU A 159 18.82 -15.96 -0.57
N GLY A 160 19.83 -16.79 -0.30
CA GLY A 160 21.05 -16.23 0.25
C GLY A 160 22.08 -17.26 0.69
N ARG A 161 22.81 -16.88 1.74
CA ARG A 161 23.96 -17.62 2.23
C ARG A 161 23.95 -17.69 3.76
N LEU A 162 24.10 -18.90 4.26
CA LEU A 162 24.35 -19.20 5.67
C LEU A 162 25.84 -19.46 5.83
N VAL A 163 26.52 -18.65 6.63
CA VAL A 163 27.91 -18.87 7.03
C VAL A 163 27.90 -19.39 8.45
N LEU A 164 28.35 -20.63 8.63
CA LEU A 164 28.35 -21.30 9.93
C LEU A 164 29.57 -22.21 10.03
N LEU A 165 30.27 -22.16 11.16
CA LEU A 165 31.44 -23.02 11.44
C LEU A 165 32.52 -22.98 10.33
N GLY A 166 32.75 -21.80 9.76
CA GLY A 166 33.72 -21.64 8.67
C GLY A 166 33.33 -22.29 7.36
N GLN A 167 32.05 -22.64 7.18
CA GLN A 167 31.47 -23.14 5.93
C GLN A 167 30.44 -22.15 5.41
N SER A 168 30.17 -22.19 4.12
CA SER A 168 29.10 -21.40 3.54
C SER A 168 28.12 -22.23 2.72
N LEU A 169 26.86 -22.06 3.03
CA LEU A 169 25.75 -22.84 2.52
C LEU A 169 24.84 -21.90 1.74
N ARG A 170 24.46 -22.26 0.51
CA ARG A 170 23.40 -21.57 -0.23
C ARG A 170 22.06 -22.01 0.33
N VAL A 171 21.20 -21.04 0.58
CA VAL A 171 19.94 -21.28 1.28
C VAL A 171 18.80 -20.57 0.60
N GLU A 172 17.62 -21.18 0.65
CA GLU A 172 16.37 -20.60 0.14
C GLU A 172 15.19 -20.93 1.05
N ALA A 173 14.17 -20.08 1.01
CA ALA A 173 12.88 -20.31 1.64
C ALA A 173 11.79 -19.45 0.98
N ASP A 174 10.62 -20.06 0.76
CA ASP A 174 9.39 -19.32 0.49
C ASP A 174 8.64 -19.08 1.80
N LEU A 175 8.40 -17.82 2.14
CA LEU A 175 7.72 -17.41 3.37
C LEU A 175 6.30 -16.94 3.06
N PRO A 176 5.27 -17.55 3.68
CA PRO A 176 3.91 -17.03 3.59
C PRO A 176 3.79 -15.66 4.29
N ALA A 177 2.73 -14.92 3.98
CA ALA A 177 2.38 -13.71 4.72
C ALA A 177 2.06 -14.06 6.18
N ARG A 178 2.66 -13.34 7.14
CA ARG A 178 2.50 -13.58 8.59
C ARG A 178 2.66 -15.05 8.98
N GLY A 179 3.79 -15.66 8.61
CA GLY A 179 4.02 -17.07 8.90
C GLY A 179 5.50 -17.45 8.92
N GLU A 180 5.77 -18.75 9.05
CA GLU A 180 7.10 -19.31 9.21
C GLU A 180 7.45 -20.21 8.03
N GLY A 181 8.71 -20.18 7.59
CA GLY A 181 9.27 -21.14 6.63
C GLY A 181 10.58 -21.72 7.13
N ARG A 182 10.82 -22.99 6.80
CA ARG A 182 12.10 -23.64 7.09
C ARG A 182 13.13 -23.24 6.03
N LEU A 183 14.29 -22.81 6.49
CA LEU A 183 15.43 -22.52 5.63
C LEU A 183 15.93 -23.83 5.01
N GLN A 184 15.92 -23.93 3.68
CA GLN A 184 16.41 -25.09 2.95
C GLN A 184 17.83 -24.83 2.47
N VAL A 185 18.71 -25.83 2.62
CA VAL A 185 20.08 -25.77 2.08
C VAL A 185 20.06 -26.38 0.68
N VAL A 186 20.33 -25.56 -0.32
CA VAL A 186 20.27 -25.95 -1.75
C VAL A 186 21.62 -26.12 -2.41
N GLY A 187 22.70 -25.75 -1.71
CA GLY A 187 24.03 -25.97 -2.23
C GLY A 187 25.11 -25.76 -1.18
N PHE A 188 26.21 -26.46 -1.36
CA PHE A 188 27.40 -26.30 -0.56
C PHE A 188 28.44 -25.52 -1.37
N ARG A 189 28.95 -24.40 -0.82
CA ARG A 189 30.18 -23.79 -1.34
C ARG A 189 31.27 -23.93 -0.28
N PRO A 190 32.26 -24.82 -0.52
CA PRO A 190 33.43 -24.90 0.35
C PRO A 190 34.15 -23.55 0.34
N GLY A 191 34.38 -23.00 1.52
CA GLY A 191 35.12 -21.76 1.70
C GLY A 191 35.30 -21.50 3.19
N LEU A 192 36.54 -21.25 3.62
CA LEU A 192 36.90 -20.99 5.00
C LEU A 192 36.65 -19.51 5.34
N GLU A 193 35.45 -19.19 5.83
CA GLU A 193 35.14 -17.86 6.32
C GLU A 193 35.34 -17.78 7.84
N ARG A 194 36.26 -16.94 8.30
CA ARG A 194 36.47 -16.71 9.75
C ARG A 194 35.37 -15.77 10.26
N GLY A 195 34.60 -16.20 11.27
CA GLY A 195 33.59 -15.35 11.91
C GLY A 195 32.55 -16.12 12.71
N ALA A 196 31.74 -15.37 13.48
CA ALA A 196 30.50 -15.87 14.07
C ALA A 196 29.47 -16.22 12.98
N GLY A 197 28.46 -17.03 13.34
CA GLY A 197 27.42 -17.41 12.39
C GLY A 197 26.71 -16.18 11.83
N ARG A 198 26.53 -16.12 10.51
CA ARG A 198 25.77 -15.05 9.85
C ARG A 198 24.89 -15.59 8.75
N LEU A 199 23.78 -14.93 8.53
CA LEU A 199 22.81 -15.24 7.49
C LEU A 199 22.66 -13.99 6.61
N GLU A 200 23.16 -14.07 5.38
CA GLU A 200 23.06 -13.02 4.38
C GLU A 200 21.91 -13.40 3.43
N LEU A 201 20.79 -12.71 3.54
CA LEU A 201 19.56 -13.00 2.83
C LEU A 201 19.24 -11.89 1.83
N THR A 202 18.71 -12.28 0.69
CA THR A 202 18.03 -11.40 -0.25
C THR A 202 16.54 -11.67 -0.13
N LEU A 203 15.80 -10.67 0.33
CA LEU A 203 14.36 -10.68 0.46
C LEU A 203 13.74 -10.15 -0.83
N GLN A 204 12.82 -10.91 -1.40
CA GLN A 204 12.08 -10.52 -2.59
C GLN A 204 10.59 -10.48 -2.30
N VAL A 205 9.99 -9.31 -2.49
CA VAL A 205 8.54 -9.14 -2.64
C VAL A 205 8.24 -9.33 -4.14
N PRO A 206 7.49 -10.36 -4.54
CA PRO A 206 7.26 -10.68 -5.95
C PRO A 206 6.81 -9.47 -6.77
N GLY A 207 7.59 -9.13 -7.80
CA GLY A 207 7.29 -8.04 -8.73
C GLY A 207 7.56 -6.61 -8.25
N PHE A 208 7.90 -6.40 -6.97
CA PHE A 208 8.03 -5.04 -6.41
C PHE A 208 9.43 -4.75 -5.90
N LEU A 209 9.90 -5.47 -4.89
CA LEU A 209 11.09 -5.08 -4.13
C LEU A 209 12.06 -6.25 -3.99
N GLN A 210 13.34 -5.95 -4.12
CA GLN A 210 14.43 -6.85 -3.75
C GLN A 210 15.39 -6.08 -2.83
N THR A 211 15.68 -6.63 -1.66
CA THR A 211 16.56 -6.01 -0.67
C THR A 211 17.42 -7.05 0.04
N THR A 212 18.56 -6.64 0.56
CA THR A 212 19.49 -7.51 1.29
C THR A 212 19.38 -7.27 2.78
N LEU A 213 19.33 -8.36 3.54
CA LEU A 213 19.29 -8.39 4.99
C LEU A 213 20.43 -9.27 5.51
N VAL A 214 21.20 -8.77 6.47
CA VAL A 214 22.25 -9.54 7.14
C VAL A 214 21.85 -9.73 8.59
N LEU A 215 21.75 -10.98 9.02
CA LEU A 215 21.40 -11.36 10.38
C LEU A 215 22.58 -12.07 11.03
N SER A 216 22.91 -11.68 12.26
CA SER A 216 23.83 -12.43 13.11
C SER A 216 23.09 -13.61 13.75
N LEU A 217 23.74 -14.78 13.81
CA LEU A 217 23.17 -16.03 14.33
C LEU A 217 23.72 -16.42 15.70
#